data_AF-A0A2U3KG68-F1
#
_entry.id   AF-A0A2U3KG68-F1
#
_cell.length_a   1.000
_cell.length_b   1.000
_cell.length_c   1.000
_cell.angle_alpha   90.00
_cell.angle_beta   90.00
_cell.angle_gamma   90.00
#
_symmetry.space_group_name_H-M   'P 1'
#
loop_
_entity.id
_entity.type
_entity.pdbx_description
1 polymer ?
#
loop_
_entity_poly.entity_id
_entity_poly.type
_entity_poly.pdbx_seq_one_letter_code
_entity_poly.pdbx_strand_id
1 'polypeptide(L)'
;MYLVDDAGEGGGPFAGAMALNGTSGSIQNSQCIVNGTGSTVTPSPNTLAVGLNVTFTSAFTGNRTVYVAGRDNAGADNTGWQAAGTVTVQ
;
A
#
# COMPACT_ATOMS: atom_id res chain seq x y z
N MET A 1 -0.72 -7.97 -3.50
CA MET A 1 -0.11 -6.77 -2.91
C MET A 1 1.39 -6.94 -2.97
N TYR A 2 2.11 -5.89 -3.40
CA TYR A 2 3.55 -5.80 -3.32
C TYR A 2 3.91 -4.60 -2.44
N LEU A 3 4.94 -4.74 -1.61
CA LEU A 3 5.53 -3.63 -0.86
C LEU A 3 6.85 -3.26 -1.53
N VAL A 4 7.00 -1.99 -1.91
CA VAL A 4 8.25 -1.45 -2.46
C VAL A 4 9.35 -1.59 -1.42
N ASP A 5 10.54 -1.94 -1.89
CA ASP A 5 11.70 -2.04 -1.02
C ASP A 5 12.20 -0.66 -0.54
N ASP A 6 13.34 -0.67 0.16
CA ASP A 6 13.92 0.55 0.73
C ASP A 6 14.55 1.48 -0.32
N ALA A 7 14.80 0.99 -1.54
CA ALA A 7 15.36 1.78 -2.62
C ALA A 7 14.29 2.63 -3.32
N GLY A 8 13.02 2.23 -3.23
CA GLY A 8 11.87 3.08 -3.55
C GLY A 8 11.42 3.00 -5.02
N GLU A 9 11.92 2.04 -5.78
CA GLU A 9 11.55 1.83 -7.17
C GLU A 9 10.19 1.12 -7.27
N GLY A 10 9.18 1.83 -7.78
CA GLY A 10 7.85 1.26 -7.99
C GLY A 10 7.78 0.09 -8.99
N GLY A 11 8.84 -0.11 -9.78
CA GLY A 11 8.98 -1.26 -10.70
C GLY A 11 9.59 -2.51 -10.07
N GLY A 12 10.00 -2.43 -8.80
CA GLY A 12 10.75 -3.46 -8.10
C GLY A 12 12.27 -3.26 -8.20
N PRO A 13 13.07 -4.03 -7.43
CA PRO A 13 12.67 -5.16 -6.58
C PRO A 13 11.75 -4.77 -5.40
N PHE A 14 10.97 -5.74 -4.91
CA PHE A 14 9.98 -5.51 -3.85
C PHE A 14 10.45 -6.12 -2.53
N ALA A 15 10.19 -5.46 -1.40
CA ALA A 15 10.45 -5.98 -0.06
C ALA A 15 9.57 -7.19 0.29
N GLY A 16 8.44 -7.35 -0.38
CA GLY A 16 7.61 -8.54 -0.22
C GLY A 16 6.34 -8.51 -1.05
N ALA A 17 5.68 -9.66 -1.12
CA ALA A 17 4.39 -9.83 -1.77
C ALA A 17 3.46 -10.66 -0.89
N MET A 18 2.18 -10.27 -0.83
CA MET A 18 1.14 -11.06 -0.19
C MET A 18 -0.20 -10.97 -0.91
N ALA A 19 -1.03 -11.99 -0.76
CA ALA A 19 -2.46 -11.88 -1.03
C ALA A 19 -3.16 -11.19 0.15
N LEU A 20 -4.19 -10.40 -0.14
CA LEU A 20 -5.07 -9.81 0.88
C LEU A 20 -6.37 -10.62 0.96
N ASN A 21 -7.10 -10.52 2.08
CA ASN A 21 -8.29 -11.33 2.42
C ASN A 21 -8.02 -12.83 2.62
N GLY A 22 -7.47 -13.21 3.78
CA GLY A 22 -7.33 -14.62 4.16
C GLY A 22 -5.89 -15.08 4.39
N THR A 23 -4.92 -14.17 4.30
CA THR A 23 -3.53 -14.45 4.66
C THR A 23 -3.23 -13.97 6.07
N SER A 24 -2.73 -14.86 6.91
CA SER A 24 -2.05 -14.52 8.17
C SER A 24 -0.56 -14.38 7.91
N GLY A 25 -0.04 -13.16 8.03
CA GLY A 25 1.37 -12.84 7.77
C GLY A 25 1.57 -11.34 7.59
N SER A 26 2.81 -10.91 7.43
CA SER A 26 3.18 -9.53 7.16
C SER A 26 4.28 -9.43 6.11
N ILE A 27 4.35 -8.28 5.44
CA ILE A 27 5.49 -7.85 4.61
C ILE A 27 5.97 -6.52 5.15
N GLN A 28 7.28 -6.25 5.06
CA GLN A 28 7.87 -5.07 5.67
C GLN A 28 9.10 -4.59 4.93
N ASN A 29 9.34 -3.28 5.02
CA ASN A 29 10.61 -2.64 4.69
C ASN A 29 11.09 -1.86 5.93
N SER A 30 12.13 -1.02 5.82
CA SER A 30 12.65 -0.25 6.95
C SER A 30 11.67 0.80 7.50
N GLN A 31 10.66 1.20 6.73
CA GLN A 31 9.73 2.29 7.03
C GLN A 31 8.38 1.81 7.57
N CYS A 32 7.92 0.62 7.16
CA CYS A 32 6.61 0.11 7.56
C CYS A 32 6.50 -1.41 7.51
N ILE A 33 5.52 -1.89 8.26
CA ILE A 33 5.04 -3.28 8.27
C ILE A 33 3.58 -3.25 7.84
N VAL A 34 3.22 -4.09 6.86
CA VAL A 34 1.82 -4.30 6.49
C VAL A 34 1.39 -5.69 6.93
N ASN A 35 0.33 -5.75 7.74
CA ASN A 35 -0.22 -7.00 8.26
C ASN A 35 -1.40 -7.45 7.41
N GLY A 36 -1.37 -8.70 6.94
CA GLY A 36 -2.48 -9.32 6.20
C GLY A 36 -3.73 -9.47 7.07
N THR A 37 -3.55 -9.79 8.36
CA THR A 37 -4.65 -9.82 9.32
C THR A 37 -5.18 -8.41 9.57
N GLY A 38 -6.50 -8.23 9.33
CA GLY A 38 -7.17 -6.93 9.43
C GLY A 38 -7.05 -6.08 8.16
N SER A 39 -6.26 -6.49 7.16
CA SER A 39 -6.30 -5.88 5.83
C SER A 39 -7.38 -6.52 4.96
N THR A 40 -8.07 -5.69 4.16
CA THR A 40 -9.19 -6.11 3.34
C THR A 40 -9.14 -5.51 1.93
N VAL A 41 -9.73 -6.24 0.99
CA VAL A 41 -10.01 -5.77 -0.37
C VAL A 41 -11.44 -6.17 -0.73
N THR A 42 -12.29 -5.21 -1.05
CA THR A 42 -13.68 -5.47 -1.41
C THR A 42 -13.97 -4.87 -2.78
N PRO A 43 -14.04 -5.70 -3.84
CA PRO A 43 -14.38 -5.24 -5.17
C PRO A 43 -15.88 -5.02 -5.32
N SER A 44 -16.24 -4.02 -6.11
CA SER A 44 -17.60 -3.72 -6.57
C SER A 44 -17.54 -3.12 -7.98
N PRO A 45 -18.66 -3.00 -8.72
CA PRO A 45 -18.65 -2.41 -10.05
C PRO A 45 -17.97 -1.03 -10.04
N ASN A 46 -16.89 -0.88 -10.81
CA ASN A 46 -16.09 0.35 -10.95
C ASN A 46 -15.40 0.88 -9.67
N THR A 47 -15.52 0.19 -8.53
CA THR A 47 -14.95 0.66 -7.26
C THR A 47 -14.27 -0.47 -6.52
N LEU A 48 -13.04 -0.24 -6.07
CA LEU A 48 -12.27 -1.15 -5.21
C LEU A 48 -12.05 -0.49 -3.86
N ALA A 49 -12.67 -1.01 -2.80
CA ALA A 49 -12.38 -0.58 -1.44
C ALA A 49 -11.19 -1.39 -0.90
N VAL A 50 -10.17 -0.70 -0.40
CA VAL A 50 -8.96 -1.33 0.17
C VAL A 50 -8.74 -0.77 1.57
N GLY A 51 -8.66 -1.65 2.56
CA GLY A 51 -8.25 -1.33 3.93
C GLY A 51 -6.93 -2.02 4.24
N LEU A 52 -5.92 -1.27 4.70
CA LEU A 52 -4.62 -1.85 5.04
C LEU A 52 -4.32 -1.63 6.52
N ASN A 53 -3.92 -2.69 7.20
CA ASN A 53 -3.38 -2.65 8.56
C ASN A 53 -1.87 -2.38 8.50
N VAL A 54 -1.49 -1.11 8.61
CA VAL A 54 -0.11 -0.64 8.47
C VAL A 54 0.43 -0.14 9.80
N THR A 55 1.60 -0.62 10.18
CA THR A 55 2.39 -0.10 11.30
C THR A 55 3.62 0.60 10.75
N PHE A 56 3.75 1.90 11.02
CA PHE A 56 4.93 2.67 10.62
C PHE A 56 6.05 2.54 11.66
N THR A 57 7.30 2.60 11.19
CA THR A 57 8.49 2.66 12.05
C THR A 57 8.87 4.10 12.34
N SER A 58 9.75 4.32 13.32
CA SER A 58 10.27 5.65 13.65
C SER A 58 11.10 6.28 12.52
N ALA A 59 11.59 5.49 11.57
CA ALA A 59 12.25 6.01 10.37
C ALA A 59 11.28 6.82 9.47
N PHE A 60 9.97 6.66 9.67
CA PHE A 60 8.93 7.33 8.89
C PHE A 60 8.16 8.42 9.67
N THR A 61 8.58 8.75 10.90
CA THR A 61 7.98 9.80 11.75
C THR A 61 7.81 11.13 11.01
N GLY A 62 6.71 11.83 11.28
CA GLY A 62 6.37 13.12 10.69
C GLY A 62 5.00 13.14 10.00
N ASN A 63 4.68 14.27 9.40
CA ASN A 63 3.44 14.44 8.63
C ASN A 63 3.63 13.89 7.22
N ARG A 64 2.80 12.93 6.84
CA ARG A 64 2.88 12.21 5.57
C ARG A 64 1.59 12.39 4.81
N THR A 65 1.70 12.71 3.52
CA THR A 65 0.57 12.70 2.60
C THR A 65 0.49 11.31 1.97
N VAL A 66 -0.70 10.72 1.99
CA VAL A 66 -1.00 9.45 1.34
C VAL A 66 -1.47 9.75 -0.08
N TYR A 67 -0.80 9.16 -1.06
CA TYR A 67 -1.17 9.26 -2.47
C TYR A 67 -1.66 7.92 -2.99
N VAL A 68 -2.65 7.94 -3.88
CA VAL A 68 -3.23 6.75 -4.51
C VAL A 68 -3.38 7.01 -6.01
N ALA A 69 -3.07 5.99 -6.82
CA ALA A 69 -3.33 5.98 -8.25
C ALA A 69 -4.05 4.68 -8.62
N GLY A 70 -5.08 4.78 -9.46
CA GLY A 70 -5.72 3.65 -10.11
C GLY A 70 -5.19 3.48 -11.52
N ARG A 71 -4.95 2.25 -11.94
CA ARG A 71 -4.62 1.90 -13.33
C ARG A 71 -5.50 0.75 -13.77
N ASP A 72 -5.95 0.79 -15.01
CA ASP A 72 -6.66 -0.31 -15.63
C ASP A 72 -5.72 -1.50 -15.93
N ASN A 73 -6.30 -2.65 -16.24
CA ASN A 73 -5.51 -3.86 -16.52
C ASN A 73 -4.82 -3.84 -17.89
N ALA A 74 -5.39 -3.16 -18.88
CA ALA A 74 -4.73 -2.99 -20.19
C ALA A 74 -3.58 -1.98 -20.11
N GLY A 75 -3.55 -1.18 -19.04
CA GLY A 75 -2.47 -0.30 -18.68
C GLY A 75 -2.44 1.02 -19.44
N ALA A 76 -3.44 1.26 -20.29
CA ALA A 76 -3.58 2.48 -21.08
C ALA A 76 -4.13 3.65 -20.24
N ASP A 77 -4.95 3.35 -19.22
CA ASP A 77 -5.62 4.34 -18.40
C ASP A 77 -5.05 4.38 -16.98
N ASN A 78 -4.63 5.57 -16.55
CA ASN A 78 -4.11 5.82 -15.21
C ASN A 78 -4.67 7.14 -14.69
N THR A 79 -5.07 7.18 -13.42
CA THR A 79 -5.62 8.40 -12.80
C THR A 79 -4.55 9.45 -12.46
N GLY A 80 -3.27 9.09 -12.58
CA GLY A 80 -2.17 9.76 -11.89
C GLY A 80 -2.24 9.55 -10.37
N TRP A 81 -1.19 9.96 -9.68
CA TRP A 81 -1.16 9.99 -8.21
C TRP A 81 -2.04 11.12 -7.69
N GLN A 82 -3.04 10.78 -6.89
CA GLN A 82 -3.97 11.71 -6.26
C GLN A 82 -3.74 11.73 -4.75
N ALA A 83 -3.78 12.90 -4.12
CA ALA A 83 -3.70 13.00 -2.66
C ALA A 83 -5.00 12.46 -2.05
N ALA A 84 -4.89 11.36 -1.30
CA ALA A 84 -6.02 10.66 -0.69
C ALA A 84 -6.20 10.99 0.80
N GLY A 85 -5.18 11.54 1.45
CA GLY A 85 -5.25 11.94 2.85
C GLY A 85 -3.90 12.26 3.46
N THR A 86 -3.88 12.44 4.78
CA THR A 86 -2.65 12.68 5.56
C THR A 86 -2.64 11.83 6.81
N VAL A 87 -1.46 11.38 7.22
CA VAL A 87 -1.22 10.67 8.49
C VAL A 87 -0.04 11.31 9.21
N THR A 88 -0.16 11.49 10.53
CA THR A 88 0.97 11.85 11.38
C THR A 88 1.50 10.57 12.01
N VAL A 89 2.74 10.23 11.70
CA VAL A 89 3.48 9.15 12.34
C VAL A 89 4.28 9.75 13.48
N GLN A 90 4.12 9.22 14.69
CA GLN A 90 4.83 9.66 15.90
C GLN A 90 5.81 8.59 16.33
#